data_AF-A0AAW5JPM2-F1
#
_entry.id   AF-A0AAW5JPM2-F1
#
_cell.length_a   1.000
_cell.length_b   1.000
_cell.length_c   1.000
_cell.angle_alpha   90.00
_cell.angle_beta   90.00
_cell.angle_gamma   90.00
#
_symmetry.space_group_name_H-M   'P 1'
#
loop_
_entity.id
_entity.type
_entity.pdbx_description
1 polymer ?
#
loop_
_entity_poly.entity_id
_entity_poly.type
_entity_poly.pdbx_seq_one_letter_code
_entity_poly.pdbx_strand_id
1 'polypeptide(L)'
;YDIVIADNLVNSSREAVRRVDEIVGKPIPFVEVDLCDAAGVETLFAQHPDIQAVIHFAALKSVGESVCKPLEYYTNNLVNTLTVPNAMRAHGVRNFVFS
;
A
#
# COMPACT_ATOMS: atom_id res chain seq x y z
N TYR A 1 -7.52 6.55 -15.25
CA TYR A 1 -6.68 5.54 -14.60
C TYR A 1 -7.57 4.55 -13.90
N ASP A 2 -7.25 3.27 -13.99
CA ASP A 2 -7.82 2.25 -13.11
C ASP A 2 -6.97 2.14 -11.84
N ILE A 3 -7.60 1.77 -10.74
CA ILE A 3 -7.02 1.85 -9.40
C ILE A 3 -7.05 0.45 -8.80
N VAL A 4 -5.96 0.07 -8.13
CA VAL A 4 -5.90 -1.04 -7.19
C VAL A 4 -5.50 -0.48 -5.83
N ILE A 5 -6.19 -0.89 -4.78
CA ILE A 5 -5.89 -0.49 -3.40
C ILE A 5 -5.20 -1.67 -2.72
N ALA A 6 -4.06 -1.42 -2.07
CA ALA A 6 -3.35 -2.40 -1.24
C ALA A 6 -3.27 -1.88 0.21
N ASP A 7 -3.88 -2.59 1.16
CA ASP A 7 -3.95 -2.14 2.56
C ASP A 7 -4.18 -3.31 3.54
N ASN A 8 -3.48 -3.33 4.68
CA ASN A 8 -3.60 -4.37 5.70
C ASN A 8 -4.64 -4.08 6.80
N LEU A 9 -5.42 -3.00 6.68
CA LEU A 9 -6.46 -2.56 7.61
C LEU A 9 -6.01 -2.13 9.01
N VAL A 10 -4.71 -2.08 9.29
CA VAL A 10 -4.22 -1.82 10.66
C VAL A 10 -4.77 -0.51 11.25
N ASN A 11 -5.08 0.46 10.40
CA ASN A 11 -5.69 1.74 10.78
C ASN A 11 -6.77 2.19 9.78
N SER A 12 -7.44 1.25 9.12
CA SER A 12 -8.47 1.52 8.12
C SER A 12 -9.59 0.47 8.19
N SER A 13 -10.58 0.51 7.28
CA SER A 13 -11.70 -0.43 7.26
C SER A 13 -12.15 -0.73 5.83
N ARG A 14 -12.61 -1.96 5.56
CA ARG A 14 -13.21 -2.34 4.27
C ARG A 14 -14.46 -1.53 3.93
N GLU A 15 -15.14 -0.99 4.93
CA GLU A 15 -16.26 -0.06 4.72
C GLU A 15 -15.81 1.20 3.95
N ALA A 16 -14.58 1.67 4.14
CA ALA A 16 -14.07 2.82 3.39
C ALA A 16 -13.97 2.50 1.89
N VAL A 17 -13.49 1.29 1.54
CA VAL A 17 -13.42 0.82 0.14
C VAL A 17 -14.82 0.74 -0.46
N ARG A 18 -15.77 0.13 0.25
CA ARG A 18 -17.18 0.03 -0.19
C ARG A 18 -17.79 1.41 -0.48
N ARG A 19 -17.51 2.41 0.36
CA ARG A 19 -17.99 3.78 0.14
C ARG A 19 -17.32 4.44 -1.06
N VAL A 20 -16.05 4.16 -1.30
CA VAL A 20 -15.39 4.65 -2.53
C VAL A 20 -16.03 4.00 -3.76
N ASP A 21 -16.34 2.70 -3.73
CA ASP A 21 -17.04 2.02 -4.83
C ASP A 21 -18.40 2.67 -5.12
N GLU A 22 -19.17 3.01 -4.09
CA GLU A 22 -20.46 3.71 -4.20
C GLU A 22 -20.31 5.10 -4.83
N ILE A 23 -19.30 5.87 -4.42
CA ILE A 23 -19.05 7.24 -4.93
C ILE A 23 -18.59 7.21 -6.39
N VAL A 24 -17.72 6.26 -6.76
CA VAL A 24 -17.16 6.14 -8.11
C VAL A 24 -18.12 5.39 -9.05
N GLY A 25 -19.09 4.66 -8.51
CA GLY A 25 -20.10 3.91 -9.27
C GLY A 25 -19.56 2.62 -9.92
N LYS A 26 -18.39 2.15 -9.50
CA LYS A 26 -17.79 0.87 -9.92
C LYS A 26 -16.92 0.29 -8.80
N PRO A 27 -16.82 -1.05 -8.68
CA PRO A 27 -15.95 -1.68 -7.70
C PRO A 27 -14.48 -1.39 -8.02
N ILE A 28 -13.70 -1.09 -6.99
CA ILE A 28 -12.25 -0.91 -7.06
C ILE A 28 -11.57 -2.18 -6.55
N PRO A 29 -10.67 -2.79 -7.35
CA PRO A 29 -9.82 -3.87 -6.89
C PRO A 29 -9.14 -3.56 -5.56
N PHE A 30 -9.30 -4.47 -4.61
CA PHE A 30 -8.78 -4.33 -3.27
C PHE A 30 -7.95 -5.58 -2.91
N VAL A 31 -6.70 -5.38 -2.48
CA VAL A 31 -5.76 -6.43 -2.09
C VAL A 31 -5.37 -6.24 -0.63
N GLU A 32 -5.72 -7.23 0.20
CA GLU A 32 -5.34 -7.23 1.61
C GLU A 32 -3.91 -7.75 1.73
N VAL A 33 -2.97 -6.85 1.98
CA VAL A 33 -1.55 -7.18 2.04
C VAL A 33 -0.83 -6.26 3.00
N ASP A 34 0.07 -6.83 3.80
CA ASP A 34 1.07 -6.06 4.52
C ASP A 34 2.20 -5.71 3.56
N LEU A 35 2.44 -4.42 3.35
CA LEU A 35 3.50 -3.96 2.44
C LEU A 35 4.92 -4.23 2.99
N CYS A 36 5.05 -4.71 4.23
CA CYS A 36 6.30 -5.28 4.74
C CYS A 36 6.56 -6.70 4.22
N ASP A 37 5.53 -7.43 3.76
CA ASP A 37 5.66 -8.76 3.17
C ASP A 37 6.07 -8.65 1.69
N ALA A 38 7.36 -8.85 1.43
CA ALA A 38 7.91 -8.81 0.08
C ALA A 38 7.29 -9.84 -0.87
N ALA A 39 6.92 -11.03 -0.39
CA ALA A 39 6.30 -12.05 -1.23
C ALA A 39 4.85 -11.68 -1.59
N GLY A 40 4.10 -11.14 -0.63
CA GLY A 40 2.77 -10.58 -0.86
C GLY A 40 2.79 -9.41 -1.83
N VAL A 41 3.73 -8.47 -1.68
CA VAL A 41 3.89 -7.35 -2.61
C VAL A 41 4.29 -7.83 -4.01
N GLU A 42 5.22 -8.78 -4.13
CA GLU A 42 5.55 -9.37 -5.43
C GLU A 42 4.32 -10.02 -6.10
N THR A 43 3.53 -10.75 -5.32
CA THR A 43 2.28 -11.37 -5.81
C THR A 43 1.28 -10.31 -6.29
N LEU A 44 1.14 -9.19 -5.56
CA LEU A 44 0.31 -8.05 -5.97
C LEU A 44 0.75 -7.50 -7.33
N PHE A 45 2.05 -7.24 -7.54
CA PHE A 45 2.53 -6.73 -8.83
C PHE A 45 2.39 -7.77 -9.95
N ALA A 46 2.61 -9.06 -9.68
CA ALA A 46 2.43 -10.13 -10.65
C ALA A 46 0.96 -10.33 -11.08
N GLN A 47 0.01 -10.10 -10.17
CA GLN A 47 -1.43 -10.17 -10.46
C GLN A 47 -1.95 -8.92 -11.19
N HIS A 48 -1.23 -7.81 -11.09
CA HIS A 48 -1.57 -6.53 -11.70
C HIS A 48 -0.40 -6.00 -12.57
N PRO A 49 -0.05 -6.70 -13.66
CA PRO A 49 1.10 -6.36 -14.51
C PRO A 49 0.96 -5.03 -15.26
N ASP A 50 -0.23 -4.43 -15.25
CA ASP A 50 -0.57 -3.15 -15.87
C ASP A 50 -0.35 -1.94 -14.94
N ILE A 51 0.15 -2.13 -13.71
CA ILE A 51 0.50 -1.01 -12.82
C ILE A 51 1.57 -0.12 -13.46
N GLN A 52 1.27 1.17 -13.64
CA GLN A 52 2.19 2.15 -14.25
C GLN A 52 2.73 3.18 -13.25
N ALA A 53 2.10 3.31 -12.08
CA ALA A 53 2.47 4.25 -11.04
C ALA A 53 2.00 3.77 -9.66
N VAL A 54 2.67 4.22 -8.61
CA VAL A 54 2.29 3.97 -7.22
C VAL A 54 2.21 5.29 -6.45
N ILE A 55 1.14 5.44 -5.66
CA ILE A 55 1.00 6.51 -4.67
C ILE A 55 1.04 5.86 -3.28
N HIS A 56 2.08 6.11 -2.51
CA HIS A 56 2.36 5.43 -1.25
C HIS A 56 1.90 6.26 -0.05
N PHE A 57 0.81 5.82 0.57
CA PHE A 57 0.26 6.39 1.81
C PHE A 57 0.43 5.49 3.04
N ALA A 58 0.90 4.26 2.85
CA ALA A 58 0.92 3.24 3.89
C ALA A 58 2.02 3.53 4.93
N ALA A 59 1.60 4.04 6.09
CA ALA A 59 2.49 4.30 7.21
C ALA A 59 1.70 4.33 8.53
N LEU A 60 2.38 3.96 9.62
CA LEU A 60 1.94 4.38 10.95
C LEU A 60 2.26 5.87 11.10
N LYS A 61 1.25 6.65 11.53
CA LYS A 61 1.30 8.13 11.47
C LYS A 61 1.10 8.85 12.80
N SER A 62 0.84 8.13 13.89
CA SER A 62 0.61 8.78 15.19
C SER A 62 1.95 9.16 15.83
N VAL A 63 2.22 10.47 15.90
CA VAL A 63 3.42 11.01 16.55
C VAL A 63 3.52 10.57 18.02
N GLY A 64 2.39 10.56 18.74
CA GLY A 64 2.39 10.16 20.14
C GLY A 64 2.72 8.67 20.34
N GLU A 65 2.19 7.82 19.47
CA GLU A 65 2.48 6.38 19.54
C GLU A 65 3.91 6.07 19.08
N SER A 66 4.45 6.78 18.07
CA SER A 66 5.80 6.53 17.57
C SER A 66 6.88 6.75 18.63
N VAL A 67 6.65 7.65 19.58
CA VAL A 67 7.57 7.86 20.72
C VAL A 67 7.57 6.66 21.66
N CYS A 68 6.40 6.04 21.88
CA CYS A 68 6.24 4.87 22.73
C CYS A 68 6.64 3.56 22.03
N LYS A 69 6.50 3.50 20.71
CA LYS A 69 6.68 2.32 19.86
C LYS A 69 7.59 2.61 18.66
N PRO A 70 8.85 3.04 18.89
CA PRO A 70 9.71 3.50 17.81
C PRO A 70 10.08 2.37 16.84
N LEU A 71 10.32 1.16 17.35
CA LEU A 71 10.74 0.03 16.52
C LEU A 71 9.65 -0.42 15.55
N GLU A 72 8.38 -0.42 15.99
CA GLU A 72 7.24 -0.74 15.14
C GLU A 72 7.10 0.30 14.02
N TYR A 73 7.26 1.58 14.33
CA TYR A 73 7.18 2.66 13.35
C TYR A 73 8.34 2.62 12.35
N TYR A 74 9.57 2.41 12.81
CA TYR A 74 10.72 2.26 11.92
C TYR A 74 10.59 1.01 11.06
N THR A 75 10.19 -0.12 11.64
CA THR A 75 10.02 -1.37 10.88
C THR A 75 8.95 -1.17 9.82
N ASN A 76 7.74 -0.75 10.19
CA ASN A 76 6.64 -0.60 9.24
C ASN A 76 6.99 0.42 8.14
N ASN A 77 7.35 1.64 8.52
CA ASN A 77 7.47 2.74 7.55
C ASN A 77 8.74 2.62 6.70
N LEU A 78 9.85 2.07 7.20
CA LEU A 78 11.05 1.89 6.41
C LEU A 78 10.99 0.63 5.55
N VAL A 79 10.55 -0.50 6.12
CA VAL A 79 10.50 -1.77 5.37
C VAL A 79 9.52 -1.64 4.21
N ASN A 80 8.30 -1.13 4.44
CA ASN A 80 7.34 -1.01 3.35
C ASN A 80 7.80 -0.02 2.24
N THR A 81 8.52 1.05 2.61
CA THR A 81 9.10 2.03 1.68
C THR A 81 10.29 1.46 0.91
N LEU A 82 10.86 0.33 1.34
CA LEU A 82 11.85 -0.43 0.57
C LEU A 82 11.22 -1.54 -0.27
N THR A 83 10.28 -2.27 0.30
CA THR A 83 9.62 -3.42 -0.34
C THR A 83 8.86 -3.00 -1.60
N VAL A 84 8.06 -1.93 -1.53
CA VAL A 84 7.24 -1.49 -2.68
C VAL A 84 8.11 -1.02 -3.86
N PRO A 85 9.09 -0.10 -3.69
CA PRO A 85 9.97 0.28 -4.79
C PRO A 85 10.84 -0.86 -5.33
N ASN A 86 11.20 -1.84 -4.51
CA ASN A 86 11.92 -3.03 -4.98
C ASN A 86 11.06 -3.85 -5.96
N ALA A 87 9.78 -4.06 -5.66
CA ALA A 87 8.83 -4.70 -6.57
C ALA A 87 8.58 -3.84 -7.81
N MET A 88 8.37 -2.52 -7.65
CA MET A 88 8.26 -1.59 -8.78
C MET A 88 9.45 -1.71 -9.75
N ARG A 89 10.68 -1.78 -9.21
CA ARG A 89 11.89 -1.97 -10.02
C ARG A 89 11.88 -3.29 -10.78
N ALA A 90 11.45 -4.39 -10.15
CA ALA A 90 11.36 -5.70 -10.78
C ALA A 90 10.33 -5.73 -11.93
N HIS A 91 9.25 -4.97 -11.80
CA HIS A 91 8.15 -4.88 -12.77
C HIS A 91 8.25 -3.68 -13.73
N GLY A 92 9.35 -2.92 -13.69
CA GLY A 92 9.60 -1.81 -14.61
C GLY A 92 8.75 -0.54 -14.34
N VAL A 93 8.13 -0.43 -13.17
CA VAL A 93 7.31 0.71 -12.76
C VAL A 93 8.20 1.83 -12.22
N ARG A 94 8.08 3.05 -12.76
CA ARG A 94 9.01 4.16 -12.47
C ARG A 94 8.37 5.39 -11.84
N ASN A 95 7.04 5.47 -11.84
CA ASN A 95 6.32 6.63 -11.32
C ASN A 95 5.94 6.36 -9.87
N PHE A 96 6.55 7.09 -8.94
CA PHE A 96 6.32 6.93 -7.51
C PHE A 96 6.03 8.29 -6.87
N VAL A 97 4.89 8.38 -6.18
CA VAL A 97 4.54 9.52 -5.34
C VAL A 97 4.54 9.05 -3.88
N PHE A 98 5.29 9.74 -3.03
CA PHE A 98 5.38 9.45 -1.60
C PHE A 98 4.68 10.58 -0.81
N SER A 99 3.86 10.21 0.18
CA SER A 99 3.12 11.13 1.05
C SER A 99 3.28 10.79 2.53
#